data_AF-A0A517RGL4-F1
#
_entry.id   AF-A0A517RGL4-F1
#
_cell.length_a   1.000
_cell.length_b   1.000
_cell.length_c   1.000
_cell.angle_alpha   90.00
_cell.angle_beta   90.00
_cell.angle_gamma   90.00
#
_symmetry.space_group_name_H-M   'P 1'
#
loop_
_entity.id
_entity.type
_entity.pdbx_description
1 polymer ?
#
loop_
_entity_poly.entity_id
_entity_poly.type
_entity_poly.pdbx_seq_one_letter_code
_entity_poly.pdbx_strand_id
1 'polypeptide(L)'
;MRKAEVEIYSDQSNYAVMRHPGRNFPGALIQGDSLKILCRTADSVRQELDSGDLEEARAELDTLRELLWGRLQHYQAVLEGHHLELPFSKGITPQPPLEEYDDE
;
A
#
# COMPACT_ATOMS: atom_id res chain seq x y z
N MET A 1 22.99 -3.64 -13.80
CA MET A 1 22.11 -4.44 -12.91
C MET A 1 22.99 -5.09 -11.85
N ARG A 2 22.64 -4.97 -10.56
CA ARG A 2 23.27 -5.73 -9.47
C ARG A 2 22.26 -6.75 -8.95
N LYS A 3 22.72 -7.96 -8.62
CA LYS A 3 21.90 -9.00 -7.98
C LYS A 3 22.32 -9.17 -6.53
N ALA A 4 21.36 -9.45 -5.66
CA ALA A 4 21.57 -9.78 -4.28
C ALA A 4 20.52 -10.84 -3.88
N GLU A 5 20.89 -11.75 -2.99
CA GLU A 5 19.93 -12.66 -2.36
C GLU A 5 19.08 -11.88 -1.36
N VAL A 6 17.80 -12.18 -1.28
CA VAL A 6 16.84 -11.47 -0.42
C VAL A 6 16.02 -12.49 0.36
N GLU A 7 15.63 -12.13 1.57
CA GLU A 7 14.69 -12.92 2.35
C GLU A 7 13.27 -12.57 1.89
N ILE A 8 12.47 -13.58 1.55
CA ILE A 8 11.08 -13.42 1.12
C ILE A 8 10.18 -13.92 2.25
N TYR A 9 9.33 -13.04 2.78
CA TYR A 9 8.37 -13.35 3.84
C TYR A 9 6.96 -13.61 3.29
N SER A 10 6.64 -12.98 2.17
CA SER A 10 5.42 -13.20 1.39
C SER A 10 5.73 -12.94 -0.08
N ASP A 11 5.32 -13.88 -0.93
CA ASP A 11 5.24 -13.77 -2.38
C ASP A 11 3.81 -14.04 -2.88
N GLN A 12 2.86 -14.19 -1.96
CA GLN A 12 1.45 -14.33 -2.26
C GLN A 12 0.89 -12.95 -2.59
N SER A 13 0.22 -12.81 -3.74
CA SER A 13 -0.32 -11.56 -4.32
C SER A 13 0.72 -10.59 -4.92
N ASN A 14 0.25 -9.47 -5.48
CA ASN A 14 1.05 -8.35 -5.98
C ASN A 14 1.79 -7.58 -4.85
N TYR A 15 1.82 -8.11 -3.62
CA TYR A 15 2.34 -7.45 -2.41
C TYR A 15 3.51 -8.23 -1.80
N ALA A 16 4.55 -8.49 -2.58
CA ALA A 16 5.72 -9.19 -2.06
C ALA A 16 6.35 -8.40 -0.89
N VAL A 17 6.60 -9.09 0.23
CA VAL A 17 7.30 -8.56 1.40
C VAL A 17 8.65 -9.24 1.51
N MET A 18 9.71 -8.46 1.38
CA MET A 18 11.08 -8.97 1.30
C MET A 18 12.07 -8.07 2.04
N ARG A 19 13.13 -8.65 2.58
CA ARG A 19 14.22 -7.91 3.21
C ARG A 19 15.46 -7.95 2.33
N HIS A 20 15.84 -6.77 1.81
CA HIS A 20 17.10 -6.60 1.11
C HIS A 20 18.27 -6.66 2.10
N PRO A 21 19.43 -7.24 1.72
CA PRO A 21 20.63 -7.26 2.56
C PRO A 21 20.99 -5.87 3.12
N GLY A 22 21.27 -5.81 4.42
CA GLY A 22 21.64 -4.58 5.12
C GLY A 22 20.47 -3.71 5.59
N ARG A 23 19.22 -4.18 5.44
CA ARG A 23 18.05 -3.54 6.06
C ARG A 23 17.62 -4.29 7.31
N ASN A 24 17.24 -3.56 8.35
CA ASN A 24 16.75 -4.15 9.60
C ASN A 24 15.32 -4.69 9.42
N PHE A 25 14.46 -3.88 8.80
CA PHE A 25 13.07 -4.22 8.55
C PHE A 25 12.86 -4.69 7.09
N PRO A 26 11.97 -5.66 6.84
CA PRO A 26 11.50 -5.97 5.50
C PRO A 26 10.81 -4.75 4.86
N GLY A 27 10.80 -4.69 3.54
CA GLY A 27 10.02 -3.73 2.77
C GLY A 27 8.95 -4.42 1.94
N ALA A 28 7.94 -3.66 1.51
CA ALA A 28 6.98 -4.08 0.51
C ALA A 28 7.46 -3.68 -0.89
N LEU A 29 7.51 -4.64 -1.82
CA LEU A 29 7.82 -4.38 -3.22
C LEU A 29 6.57 -3.82 -3.91
N ILE A 30 6.71 -2.69 -4.61
CA ILE A 30 5.68 -2.16 -5.50
C ILE A 30 6.17 -2.35 -6.94
N GLN A 31 5.47 -3.18 -7.70
CA GLN A 31 5.76 -3.37 -9.12
C GLN A 31 5.49 -2.09 -9.92
N GLY A 32 6.17 -1.91 -11.05
CA GLY A 32 6.11 -0.65 -11.81
C GLY A 32 4.72 -0.29 -12.37
N ASP A 33 3.92 -1.30 -12.71
CA ASP A 33 2.52 -1.15 -13.12
C ASP A 33 1.61 -0.70 -11.96
N SER A 34 1.74 -1.33 -10.80
CA SER A 34 1.08 -0.91 -9.56
C SER A 34 1.49 0.50 -9.14
N LEU A 35 2.78 0.81 -9.21
CA LEU A 35 3.31 2.14 -8.90
C LEU A 35 2.71 3.20 -9.83
N LYS A 36 2.63 2.89 -11.13
CA LYS A 36 2.00 3.77 -12.12
C LYS A 36 0.53 4.03 -11.79
N ILE A 37 -0.23 3.01 -11.34
CA ILE A 37 -1.63 3.18 -10.93
C ILE A 37 -1.71 4.17 -9.77
N LEU A 38 -0.94 3.95 -8.70
CA LEU A 38 -0.92 4.86 -7.53
C LEU A 38 -0.63 6.31 -7.92
N CYS A 39 0.37 6.53 -8.79
CA CYS A 39 0.69 7.88 -9.28
C CYS A 39 -0.46 8.47 -10.11
N ARG A 40 -1.06 7.70 -11.01
CA ARG A 40 -2.17 8.17 -11.85
C ARG A 40 -3.40 8.51 -11.04
N THR A 41 -3.77 7.69 -10.06
CA THR A 41 -4.91 7.97 -9.17
C THR A 41 -4.65 9.25 -8.37
N ALA A 42 -3.41 9.48 -7.90
CA ALA A 42 -3.06 10.74 -7.25
C ALA A 42 -3.16 11.96 -8.19
N ASP A 43 -2.76 11.81 -9.46
CA ASP A 43 -2.93 12.85 -10.47
C ASP A 43 -4.42 13.11 -10.79
N SER A 44 -5.26 12.07 -10.86
CA SER A 44 -6.72 12.20 -11.04
C SER A 44 -7.33 13.03 -9.90
N VAL A 45 -7.02 12.71 -8.63
CA VAL A 45 -7.49 13.51 -7.48
C VAL A 45 -7.13 14.98 -7.66
N ARG A 46 -5.89 15.28 -8.07
CA ARG A 46 -5.46 16.66 -8.28
C ARG A 46 -6.24 17.34 -9.40
N GLN A 47 -6.44 16.65 -10.52
CA GLN A 47 -7.16 17.15 -11.67
C GLN A 47 -8.61 17.49 -11.31
N GLU A 48 -9.29 16.65 -10.54
CA GLU A 48 -10.68 16.88 -10.14
C GLU A 48 -10.82 17.98 -9.09
N LEU A 49 -9.84 18.12 -8.20
CA LEU A 49 -9.77 19.31 -7.32
C LEU A 49 -9.60 20.61 -8.13
N ASP A 50 -8.79 20.58 -9.19
CA ASP A 50 -8.57 21.75 -10.06
C ASP A 50 -9.81 22.02 -10.97
N SER A 51 -10.58 20.99 -11.33
CA SER A 51 -11.84 21.12 -12.09
C SER A 51 -13.01 21.62 -11.22
N GLY A 52 -12.89 21.46 -9.90
CA GLY A 52 -13.93 21.77 -8.93
C GLY A 52 -14.91 20.61 -8.69
N ASP A 53 -14.67 19.45 -9.28
CA ASP A 53 -15.44 18.23 -9.05
C ASP A 53 -15.00 17.53 -7.75
N LEU A 54 -15.55 18.01 -6.63
CA LEU A 54 -15.20 17.50 -5.30
C LEU A 54 -15.72 16.08 -5.03
N GLU A 55 -16.74 15.63 -5.77
CA GLU A 55 -17.30 14.29 -5.62
C GLU A 55 -16.36 13.27 -6.27
N GLU A 56 -15.97 13.50 -7.52
CA GLU A 56 -15.01 12.63 -8.21
C GLU A 56 -13.63 12.65 -7.54
N ALA A 57 -13.17 13.84 -7.11
CA ALA A 57 -11.92 13.97 -6.35
C ALA A 57 -11.92 13.12 -5.07
N ARG A 58 -13.09 13.00 -4.40
CA ARG A 58 -13.24 12.16 -3.21
C ARG A 58 -13.19 10.68 -3.57
N ALA A 59 -13.92 10.26 -4.62
CA ALA A 59 -13.94 8.87 -5.06
C ALA A 59 -12.54 8.37 -5.46
N GLU A 60 -11.79 9.17 -6.22
CA GLU A 60 -10.40 8.86 -6.60
C GLU A 60 -9.47 8.84 -5.38
N LEU A 61 -9.70 9.73 -4.41
CA LEU A 61 -8.93 9.75 -3.17
C LEU A 61 -9.19 8.50 -2.33
N ASP A 62 -10.44 8.07 -2.22
CA ASP A 62 -10.80 6.87 -1.48
C ASP A 62 -10.23 5.61 -2.14
N THR A 63 -10.27 5.54 -3.47
CA THR A 63 -9.56 4.49 -4.25
C THR A 63 -8.06 4.46 -3.94
N LEU A 64 -7.39 5.62 -3.96
CA LEU A 64 -5.96 5.70 -3.63
C LEU A 64 -5.68 5.26 -2.19
N ARG A 65 -6.55 5.66 -1.25
CA ARG A 65 -6.44 5.28 0.17
C ARG A 65 -6.56 3.78 0.33
N GLU A 66 -7.55 3.14 -0.30
CA GLU A 66 -7.74 1.69 -0.26
C GLU A 66 -6.52 0.94 -0.79
N LEU A 67 -5.98 1.34 -1.94
CA LEU A 67 -4.80 0.70 -2.53
C LEU A 67 -3.55 0.77 -1.63
N LEU A 68 -3.36 1.89 -0.94
CA LEU A 68 -2.24 2.09 -0.01
C LEU A 68 -2.46 1.37 1.32
N TRP A 69 -3.66 1.43 1.88
CA TRP A 69 -3.99 0.77 3.13
C TRP A 69 -3.98 -0.75 2.99
N GLY A 70 -4.50 -1.30 1.90
CA GLY A 70 -4.42 -2.74 1.63
C GLY A 70 -2.98 -3.25 1.57
N ARG A 71 -2.05 -2.47 0.99
CA ARG A 71 -0.60 -2.78 1.01
C ARG A 71 -0.03 -2.75 2.43
N LEU A 72 -0.36 -1.72 3.20
CA LEU A 72 0.15 -1.57 4.57
C LEU A 72 -0.39 -2.67 5.49
N GLN A 73 -1.67 -2.99 5.40
CA GLN A 73 -2.31 -4.06 6.17
C GLN A 73 -1.72 -5.43 5.81
N HIS A 74 -1.49 -5.71 4.53
CA HIS A 74 -0.80 -6.93 4.11
C HIS A 74 0.61 -7.00 4.72
N TYR A 75 1.38 -5.91 4.64
CA TYR A 75 2.71 -5.84 5.24
C TYR A 75 2.69 -6.11 6.76
N GLN A 76 1.75 -5.51 7.48
CA GLN A 76 1.58 -5.74 8.91
C GLN A 76 1.27 -7.21 9.23
N ALA A 77 0.30 -7.79 8.52
CA ALA A 77 -0.09 -9.19 8.70
C ALA A 77 1.08 -10.15 8.45
N VAL A 78 1.90 -9.88 7.42
CA VAL A 78 3.10 -10.68 7.14
C VAL A 78 4.13 -10.56 8.26
N LEU A 79 4.45 -9.35 8.72
CA LEU A 79 5.42 -9.17 9.80
C LEU A 79 4.93 -9.84 11.09
N GLU A 80 3.64 -9.70 11.43
CA GLU A 80 3.05 -10.35 12.59
C GLU A 80 3.09 -11.88 12.49
N GLY A 81 2.77 -12.43 11.32
CA GLY A 81 2.83 -13.87 11.05
C GLY A 81 4.25 -14.46 11.16
N HIS A 82 5.28 -13.66 10.92
CA HIS A 82 6.69 -14.03 11.08
C HIS A 82 7.31 -13.57 12.42
N HIS A 83 6.49 -13.08 13.37
CA HIS A 83 6.92 -12.57 14.67
C HIS A 83 7.99 -11.45 14.60
N LEU A 84 7.91 -10.61 13.57
CA LEU A 84 8.78 -9.45 13.37
C LEU A 84 8.18 -8.18 13.99
N GLU A 85 9.05 -7.29 14.44
CA GLU A 85 8.65 -5.96 14.90
C GLU A 85 8.23 -5.06 13.72
N LEU A 86 7.19 -4.26 13.92
CA LEU A 86 6.80 -3.23 12.95
C LEU A 86 7.77 -2.04 13.04
N PRO A 87 8.16 -1.42 11.90
CA PRO A 87 8.99 -0.22 11.89
C PRO A 87 8.22 1.07 12.28
N PHE A 88 7.00 0.94 12.78
CA PHE A 88 6.10 2.02 13.18
C PHE A 88 5.16 1.55 14.31
N SER A 89 4.41 2.47 14.90
CA SER A 89 3.47 2.18 15.99
C SER A 89 2.41 1.16 15.58
N LYS A 90 2.05 0.23 16.46
CA LYS A 90 0.91 -0.68 16.25
C LYS A 90 -0.42 0.09 16.26
N GLY A 91 -1.43 -0.47 15.60
CA GLY A 91 -2.81 0.05 15.65
C GLY A 91 -3.07 1.31 14.82
N ILE A 92 -2.24 1.60 13.80
CA ILE A 92 -2.57 2.67 12.85
C ILE A 92 -3.75 2.20 11.99
N THR A 93 -4.77 3.04 11.90
CA THR A 93 -5.99 2.77 11.14
C THR A 93 -6.26 3.91 10.14
N PRO A 94 -6.94 3.62 9.02
CA PRO A 94 -7.42 4.67 8.12
C PRO A 94 -8.34 5.63 8.88
N GLN A 95 -8.13 6.92 8.64
CA GLN A 95 -9.00 8.00 9.13
C GLN A 95 -9.45 8.87 7.95
N PRO A 96 -10.76 9.01 7.68
CA PRO A 96 -11.86 8.20 8.25
C PRO A 96 -11.70 6.70 7.94
N PRO A 97 -12.47 5.78 8.54
CA PRO A 97 -12.49 4.38 8.09
C PRO A 97 -12.67 4.28 6.57
N LEU A 98 -12.10 3.24 5.95
CA LEU A 98 -12.38 2.94 4.55
C LEU A 98 -13.85 2.53 4.43
N GLU A 99 -14.48 2.84 3.29
CA GLU A 99 -15.83 2.37 3.05
C GLU A 99 -15.80 0.84 2.96
N GLU A 100 -16.60 0.17 3.79
CA GLU A 100 -16.85 -1.25 3.65
C GLU A 100 -17.97 -1.39 2.62
N TYR A 101 -17.62 -1.79 1.40
CA TYR A 101 -18.63 -2.23 0.44
C TYR A 101 -19.11 -3.61 0.90
N ASP A 102 -20.33 -3.68 1.45
CA ASP A 102 -21.00 -4.95 1.67
C ASP A 102 -21.13 -5.64 0.30
N ASP A 103 -20.43 -6.76 0.11
CA ASP A 103 -20.58 -7.62 -1.06
C ASP A 103 -22.02 -8.21 -1.04
N GLU A 104 -22.99 -7.54 -1.70
CA GLU A 104 -24.32 -8.10 -2.02
C GLU A 104 -24.28 -9.21 -3.08
#